data_AF-E4TY45-F1
#
_entry.id   AF-E4TY45-F1
#
_cell.length_a   1.000
_cell.length_b   1.000
_cell.length_c   1.000
_cell.angle_alpha   90.00
_cell.angle_beta   90.00
_cell.angle_gamma   90.00
#
_symmetry.space_group_name_H-M   'P 1'
#
loop_
_entity.id
_entity.type
_entity.pdbx_description
1 polymer ?
#
loop_
_entity_poly.entity_id
_entity_poly.type
_entity_poly.pdbx_seq_one_letter_code
_entity_poly.pdbx_strand_id
1 'polypeptide(L)'
;MPIDEAARKTNLYKMSTKDEILSLYRIGQRVRLTKSIRNDGTYPHAAVGDILVEAGAEGYVRAIGDFLQTIRVYEVNFIEEGLIFGCREAELESALEDDGYDEVAEELRWIKEHRAKKAAEKAAQSQEEGE
;
A
#
# COMPACT_ATOMS: atom_id res chain seq x y z
N MET A 1 26.98 -5.15 25.99
CA MET A 1 27.66 -5.24 24.68
C MET A 1 26.89 -4.38 23.69
N PRO A 2 27.53 -3.42 23.02
CA PRO A 2 26.87 -2.66 21.96
C PRO A 2 26.50 -3.62 20.83
N ILE A 3 25.23 -3.60 20.45
CA ILE A 3 24.68 -4.51 19.45
C ILE A 3 25.25 -4.05 18.09
N ASP A 4 26.07 -4.90 17.49
CA ASP A 4 26.76 -4.64 16.23
C ASP A 4 25.76 -4.29 15.11
N GLU A 5 26.03 -3.24 14.34
CA GLU A 5 25.14 -2.74 13.28
C GLU A 5 24.93 -3.76 12.16
N ALA A 6 25.89 -4.69 11.99
CA ALA A 6 25.74 -5.83 11.10
C ALA A 6 24.70 -6.83 11.60
N ALA A 7 24.53 -6.98 12.92
CA ALA A 7 23.49 -7.85 13.50
C ALA A 7 22.09 -7.23 13.37
N ARG A 8 21.96 -5.90 13.42
CA ARG A 8 20.73 -5.19 13.04
C ARG A 8 20.34 -5.43 11.59
N LYS A 9 21.34 -5.55 10.69
CA LYS A 9 21.14 -5.84 9.27
C LYS A 9 20.81 -7.29 8.95
N THR A 10 21.16 -8.23 9.83
CA THR A 10 21.12 -9.65 9.47
C THR A 10 19.92 -10.38 10.07
N ASN A 11 19.28 -9.88 11.13
CA ASN A 11 18.34 -10.71 11.88
C ASN A 11 17.14 -10.01 12.53
N LEU A 12 16.66 -8.90 11.97
CA LEU A 12 15.36 -8.36 12.34
C LEU A 12 14.42 -8.48 11.13
N TYR A 13 13.70 -9.60 11.11
CA TYR A 13 12.66 -9.93 10.15
C TYR A 13 13.13 -10.10 8.70
N LYS A 14 13.01 -11.33 8.20
CA LYS A 14 12.51 -11.54 6.83
C LYS A 14 11.10 -10.94 6.74
N MET A 15 10.98 -9.62 6.81
CA MET A 15 9.76 -8.93 6.41
C MET A 15 9.58 -9.29 4.94
N SER A 16 8.38 -9.76 4.60
CA SER A 16 7.89 -9.88 3.23
C SER A 16 8.40 -8.66 2.47
N THR A 17 9.39 -8.85 1.61
CA THR A 17 10.26 -7.80 1.05
C THR A 17 9.52 -6.88 0.06
N LYS A 18 8.19 -6.83 0.11
CA LYS A 18 7.35 -6.21 -0.92
C LYS A 18 6.14 -5.44 -0.42
N ASP A 19 5.73 -5.53 0.84
CA ASP A 19 4.55 -4.81 1.30
C ASP A 19 5.01 -3.51 1.97
N GLU A 20 4.78 -2.37 1.30
CA GLU A 20 5.12 -1.06 1.85
C GLU A 20 4.31 -0.77 3.12
N ILE A 21 4.90 -0.02 4.08
CA ILE A 21 4.19 0.37 5.31
C ILE A 21 2.98 1.24 4.96
N LEU A 22 3.10 2.03 3.90
CA LEU A 22 2.06 2.90 3.37
C LEU A 22 1.14 2.12 2.45
N SER A 23 -0.15 2.46 2.50
CA SER A 23 -1.14 1.84 1.63
C SER A 23 -1.02 2.39 0.21
N LEU A 24 -0.80 1.52 -0.78
CA LEU A 24 -0.81 1.91 -2.20
C LEU A 24 -2.23 2.16 -2.72
N TYR A 25 -3.20 1.41 -2.21
CA TYR A 25 -4.60 1.51 -2.63
C TYR A 25 -5.45 2.23 -1.60
N ARG A 26 -6.55 2.83 -2.06
CA ARG A 26 -7.54 3.52 -1.22
C ARG A 26 -8.82 2.71 -1.11
N ILE A 27 -9.56 2.93 -0.02
CA ILE A 27 -10.93 2.42 0.10
C ILE A 27 -11.79 3.04 -1.01
N GLY A 28 -12.53 2.20 -1.74
CA GLY A 28 -13.32 2.57 -2.90
C GLY A 28 -12.57 2.50 -4.23
N GLN A 29 -11.25 2.27 -4.24
CA GLN A 29 -10.48 2.19 -5.47
C GLN A 29 -10.78 0.88 -6.23
N ARG A 30 -10.89 0.98 -7.56
CA ARG A 30 -11.06 -0.18 -8.44
C ARG A 30 -9.71 -0.84 -8.69
N VAL A 31 -9.65 -2.14 -8.41
CA VAL A 31 -8.45 -2.97 -8.55
C VAL A 31 -8.78 -4.19 -9.41
N ARG A 32 -7.79 -4.70 -10.12
CA ARG A 32 -7.87 -5.93 -10.91
C ARG A 32 -6.88 -6.94 -10.34
N LEU A 33 -7.25 -8.21 -10.41
CA LEU A 33 -6.35 -9.30 -10.03
C LEU A 33 -5.35 -9.61 -11.13
N THR A 34 -4.07 -9.63 -10.76
CA THR A 34 -2.98 -10.11 -11.64
C THR A 34 -2.80 -11.63 -11.55
N LYS A 35 -3.19 -12.24 -10.43
CA LYS A 35 -3.08 -13.67 -10.15
C LYS A 35 -4.41 -14.24 -9.71
N SER A 36 -4.70 -15.45 -10.15
CA SER A 36 -5.88 -16.20 -9.74
C SER A 36 -5.83 -16.52 -8.25
N ILE A 37 -6.92 -16.27 -7.52
CA ILE A 37 -7.04 -16.63 -6.12
C ILE A 37 -7.46 -18.10 -6.02
N ARG A 38 -6.71 -18.88 -5.25
CA ARG A 38 -7.03 -20.27 -4.96
C ARG A 38 -7.50 -20.42 -3.53
N ASN A 39 -8.41 -21.36 -3.31
CA ASN A 39 -8.92 -21.66 -1.97
C ASN A 39 -7.85 -22.39 -1.14
N ASP A 40 -7.34 -21.74 -0.10
CA ASP A 40 -6.45 -22.36 0.91
C ASP A 40 -7.23 -23.14 1.99
N GLY A 41 -8.54 -23.37 1.78
CA GLY A 41 -9.43 -24.03 2.73
C GLY A 41 -10.17 -23.08 3.67
N THR A 42 -10.04 -21.77 3.48
CA THR A 42 -10.84 -20.76 4.21
C THR A 42 -12.25 -20.63 3.64
N TYR A 43 -12.47 -20.97 2.37
CA TYR A 43 -13.78 -20.88 1.73
C TYR A 43 -14.53 -22.22 1.78
N PRO A 44 -15.73 -22.30 2.41
CA PRO A 44 -16.42 -23.56 2.68
C PRO A 44 -17.16 -24.16 1.48
N HIS A 45 -17.39 -23.40 0.40
CA HIS A 45 -18.19 -23.84 -0.75
C HIS A 45 -17.36 -24.30 -1.96
N ALA A 46 -16.04 -24.27 -1.88
CA ALA A 46 -15.14 -24.77 -2.93
C ALA A 46 -14.11 -25.75 -2.33
N ALA A 47 -13.55 -26.64 -3.14
CA ALA A 47 -12.51 -27.53 -2.66
C ALA A 47 -11.20 -26.76 -2.42
N VAL A 48 -10.30 -27.36 -1.62
CA VAL A 48 -8.95 -26.81 -1.42
C VAL A 48 -8.21 -26.88 -2.76
N GLY A 49 -7.67 -25.75 -3.19
CA GLY A 49 -6.95 -25.62 -4.47
C GLY A 49 -7.80 -25.18 -5.66
N ASP A 50 -9.12 -25.13 -5.53
CA ASP A 50 -10.00 -24.59 -6.58
C ASP A 50 -9.76 -23.09 -6.77
N ILE A 51 -9.90 -22.62 -8.01
CA ILE A 51 -9.84 -21.21 -8.37
C ILE A 51 -11.16 -20.56 -7.96
N LEU A 52 -11.10 -19.60 -7.03
CA LEU A 52 -12.27 -18.85 -6.56
C LEU A 52 -12.53 -17.64 -7.44
N VAL A 53 -11.45 -16.97 -7.84
CA VAL A 53 -11.50 -15.77 -8.69
C VAL A 53 -10.38 -15.89 -9.73
N GLU A 54 -10.74 -15.74 -10.99
CA GLU A 54 -9.78 -15.78 -12.10
C GLU A 54 -8.89 -14.52 -12.14
N ALA A 55 -7.69 -14.68 -12.70
CA ALA A 55 -6.84 -13.53 -13.00
C ALA A 55 -7.54 -12.64 -14.03
N GLY A 56 -7.56 -11.33 -13.80
CA GLY A 56 -8.26 -10.35 -14.62
C GLY A 56 -9.61 -9.90 -14.07
N ALA A 57 -10.12 -10.54 -13.01
CA ALA A 57 -11.34 -10.06 -12.35
C ALA A 57 -11.13 -8.68 -11.70
N GLU A 58 -12.13 -7.82 -11.85
CA GLU A 58 -12.15 -6.48 -11.25
C GLU A 58 -12.98 -6.45 -9.97
N GLY A 59 -12.53 -5.66 -9.01
CA GLY A 59 -13.22 -5.47 -7.74
C GLY A 59 -12.92 -4.11 -7.13
N TYR A 60 -13.56 -3.83 -6.00
CA TYR A 60 -13.40 -2.58 -5.27
C TYR A 60 -12.83 -2.83 -3.89
N VAL A 61 -11.81 -2.06 -3.51
CA VAL A 61 -11.22 -2.15 -2.16
C VAL A 61 -12.24 -1.66 -1.14
N ARG A 62 -12.67 -2.54 -0.24
CA ARG A 62 -13.64 -2.26 0.81
C ARG A 62 -12.98 -1.85 2.12
N ALA A 63 -11.88 -2.51 2.47
CA ALA A 63 -11.16 -2.27 3.70
C ALA A 63 -9.67 -2.58 3.52
N ILE A 64 -8.85 -1.97 4.38
CA ILE A 64 -7.39 -2.13 4.37
C ILE A 64 -7.00 -2.55 5.77
N GLY A 65 -6.49 -3.77 5.90
CA GLY A 65 -6.10 -4.37 7.16
C GLY A 65 -4.64 -4.75 7.20
N ASP A 66 -4.18 -5.12 8.38
CA ASP A 66 -2.89 -5.76 8.59
C ASP A 66 -3.11 -7.17 9.15
N PHE A 67 -2.42 -8.14 8.56
CA PHE A 67 -2.32 -9.51 9.06
C PHE A 67 -0.98 -9.67 9.77
N LEU A 68 -1.03 -10.17 11.01
CA LEU A 68 0.14 -10.34 11.88
C LEU A 68 1.00 -9.05 11.99
N GLN A 69 0.39 -7.87 11.88
CA GLN A 69 1.03 -6.54 11.95
C GLN A 69 2.15 -6.28 10.93
N THR A 70 2.38 -7.22 10.01
CA THR A 70 3.54 -7.22 9.11
C THR A 70 3.14 -7.41 7.65
N ILE A 71 1.96 -7.95 7.38
CA ILE A 71 1.47 -8.22 6.02
C ILE A 71 0.25 -7.33 5.79
N ARG A 72 0.35 -6.41 4.83
CA ARG A 72 -0.80 -5.60 4.41
C ARG A 72 -1.77 -6.48 3.61
N VAL A 73 -3.05 -6.42 3.96
CA VAL A 73 -4.11 -7.16 3.27
C VAL A 73 -5.21 -6.19 2.87
N TYR A 74 -5.55 -6.21 1.59
CA TYR A 74 -6.63 -5.41 1.02
C TYR A 74 -7.86 -6.29 0.88
N GLU A 75 -8.94 -5.95 1.57
CA GLU A 75 -10.23 -6.60 1.40
C GLU A 75 -10.87 -6.06 0.12
N VAL A 76 -10.95 -6.89 -0.92
CA VAL A 76 -11.52 -6.54 -2.21
C VAL A 76 -12.86 -7.23 -2.38
N ASN A 77 -13.88 -6.44 -2.73
CA ASN A 77 -15.21 -6.92 -3.07
C ASN A 77 -15.31 -7.10 -4.59
N PHE A 78 -15.45 -8.36 -5.02
CA PHE A 78 -15.69 -8.75 -6.41
C PHE A 78 -17.20 -8.78 -6.64
N ILE A 79 -17.73 -7.72 -7.27
CA ILE A 79 -19.18 -7.53 -7.43
C ILE A 79 -19.78 -8.59 -8.37
N GLU A 80 -19.06 -9.00 -9.41
CA GLU A 80 -19.54 -10.00 -10.37
C GLU A 80 -19.70 -11.38 -9.71
N GLU A 81 -18.71 -11.80 -8.92
CA GLU A 81 -18.75 -13.09 -8.23
C GLU A 81 -19.54 -13.05 -6.91
N GLY A 82 -19.80 -11.84 -6.38
CA GLY A 82 -20.45 -11.65 -5.09
C GLY A 82 -19.61 -12.11 -3.90
N LEU A 83 -18.28 -12.10 -4.06
CA LEU A 83 -17.32 -12.61 -3.07
C LEU A 83 -16.38 -11.51 -2.58
N ILE A 84 -15.96 -11.63 -1.33
CA ILE A 84 -15.03 -10.70 -0.69
C ILE A 84 -13.77 -11.49 -0.31
N PHE A 85 -12.62 -11.09 -0.84
CA PHE A 85 -11.34 -11.73 -0.54
C PHE A 85 -10.26 -10.75 -0.12
N GLY A 86 -9.45 -11.17 0.85
CA GLY A 86 -8.24 -10.48 1.25
C GLY A 86 -7.11 -10.78 0.27
N CYS A 87 -6.66 -9.77 -0.45
CA CYS A 87 -5.60 -9.85 -1.44
C CYS A 87 -4.35 -9.12 -0.95
N ARG A 88 -3.17 -9.59 -1.33
CA ARG A 88 -1.92 -8.85 -1.07
C ARG A 88 -1.68 -7.81 -2.15
N GLU A 89 -0.84 -6.83 -1.84
CA GLU A 89 -0.45 -5.78 -2.78
C GLU A 89 0.10 -6.34 -4.09
N ALA A 90 1.00 -7.32 -3.99
CA ALA A 90 1.67 -7.95 -5.13
C ALA A 90 0.75 -8.76 -6.05
N GLU A 91 -0.53 -8.90 -5.69
CA GLU A 91 -1.54 -9.66 -6.45
C GLU A 91 -2.56 -8.72 -7.12
N LEU A 92 -2.55 -7.43 -6.78
CA LEU A 92 -3.48 -6.42 -7.28
C LEU A 92 -2.79 -5.45 -8.25
N GLU A 93 -3.52 -5.03 -9.27
CA GLU A 93 -3.19 -3.87 -10.13
C GLU A 93 -4.32 -2.83 -10.03
N SER A 94 -4.02 -1.54 -10.20
CA SER A 94 -5.05 -0.50 -10.31
C SER A 94 -5.79 -0.62 -11.64
N ALA A 95 -7.11 -0.79 -11.61
CA ALA A 95 -7.92 -0.99 -12.82
C ALA A 95 -8.44 0.31 -13.45
N LEU A 96 -8.33 1.44 -12.74
CA LEU A 96 -8.64 2.77 -13.22
C LEU A 96 -7.39 3.64 -13.15
N GLU A 97 -7.05 4.28 -14.27
CA GLU A 97 -6.29 5.53 -14.23
C GLU A 97 -7.17 6.59 -13.57
N ASP A 98 -6.75 7.01 -12.38
CA ASP A 98 -6.87 8.39 -11.90
C ASP A 98 -8.24 9.07 -12.05
N ASP A 99 -9.20 8.79 -11.16
CA ASP A 99 -10.40 9.62 -10.97
C ASP A 99 -10.55 10.19 -9.55
N GLY A 100 -9.60 9.90 -8.64
CA GLY A 100 -9.61 10.41 -7.27
C GLY A 100 -8.57 11.49 -7.04
N TYR A 101 -9.02 12.74 -6.86
CA TYR A 101 -8.20 13.84 -6.33
C TYR A 101 -7.40 13.37 -5.10
N ASP A 102 -6.07 13.32 -5.22
CA ASP A 102 -5.21 12.96 -4.10
C ASP A 102 -4.87 14.20 -3.26
N GLU A 103 -5.81 14.58 -2.39
CA GLU A 103 -5.67 15.73 -1.47
C GLU A 103 -4.36 15.64 -0.67
N VAL A 104 -3.93 14.44 -0.27
CA VAL A 104 -2.71 14.23 0.51
C VAL A 104 -1.45 14.51 -0.31
N ALA A 105 -1.44 14.13 -1.59
CA ALA A 105 -0.31 14.43 -2.48
C ALA A 105 -0.18 15.93 -2.77
N GLU A 106 -1.28 16.67 -2.90
CA GLU A 106 -1.26 18.12 -3.06
C GLU A 106 -0.77 18.83 -1.79
N GLU A 107 -1.29 18.45 -0.62
CA GLU A 107 -0.84 18.98 0.67
C GLU A 107 0.68 18.76 0.87
N LEU A 108 1.19 17.58 0.50
CA LEU A 108 2.63 17.27 0.55
C LEU A 108 3.47 18.15 -0.37
N ARG A 109 2.96 18.48 -1.57
CA ARG A 109 3.64 19.40 -2.50
C ARG A 109 3.70 20.80 -1.89
N TRP A 110 2.57 21.29 -1.39
CA TRP A 110 2.46 22.62 -0.79
C TRP A 110 3.37 22.78 0.45
N ILE A 111 3.42 21.78 1.34
CA ILE A 111 4.29 21.78 2.52
C ILE A 111 5.78 21.77 2.14
N LYS A 112 6.16 21.00 1.11
CA LYS A 112 7.56 20.95 0.62
C LYS A 112 7.99 22.30 0.05
N GLU A 113 7.14 22.93 -0.76
CA GLU A 113 7.40 24.25 -1.32
C GLU A 113 7.48 25.33 -0.24
N HIS A 114 6.59 25.29 0.76
CA HIS A 114 6.63 26.22 1.89
C HIS A 114 7.89 26.06 2.75
N ARG A 115 8.31 24.81 3.02
CA ARG A 115 9.56 24.55 3.75
C ARG A 115 10.78 25.00 2.96
N ALA A 116 10.79 24.81 1.64
CA ALA A 116 11.87 25.29 0.77
C ALA A 116 11.93 26.82 0.72
N LYS A 117 10.77 27.48 0.59
CA LYS A 117 10.67 28.94 0.58
C LYS A 117 11.07 29.56 1.93
N LYS A 118 10.58 28.99 3.04
CA LYS A 118 11.01 29.36 4.41
C LYS A 118 12.50 29.13 4.65
N ALA A 119 13.07 28.05 4.12
CA ALA A 119 14.51 27.79 4.22
C ALA A 119 15.33 28.78 3.40
N ALA A 120 14.85 29.17 2.21
CA ALA A 120 15.48 30.19 1.37
C ALA A 120 15.41 31.59 1.99
N GLU A 121 14.26 32.00 2.53
CA GLU A 121 14.11 33.27 3.27
C GLU A 121 15.01 33.29 4.51
N LYS A 122 15.08 32.19 5.26
CA LYS A 122 15.97 32.08 6.43
C LYS A 122 17.46 32.14 6.03
N ALA A 123 17.84 31.54 4.89
CA ALA A 123 19.20 31.60 4.38
C ALA A 123 19.58 33.01 3.91
N ALA A 124 18.66 33.75 3.29
CA ALA A 124 18.87 35.15 2.90
C ALA A 124 18.97 36.08 4.13
N GLN A 125 18.13 35.86 5.14
CA GLN A 125 18.13 36.65 6.38
C GLN A 125 19.40 36.43 7.21
N SER A 126 19.98 35.23 7.19
CA SER A 126 21.29 34.95 7.80
C SER A 126 22.49 35.49 7.02
N GLN A 127 22.31 35.95 5.77
CA GLN A 127 23.36 36.62 4.99
C GLN A 127 23.34 38.14 5.19
N GLU A 128 22.18 38.75 5.43
CA GLU A 128 22.05 40.19 5.75
C GLU A 128 22.45 40.54 7.20
N GLU A 129 22.29 39.64 8.17
CA GLU A 129 22.73 39.89 9.56
C GLU A 129 24.25 39.67 9.79
N GLY A 130 24.99 39.31 8.74
CA GLY A 130 26.43 39.03 8.78
C GLY A 130 27.34 40.06 8.12
N GLU A 131 26.81 41.20 7.68
CA GLU A 131 27.57 42.34 7.13
C GLU A 131 27.62 43.53 8.11
#